data_AF-A0A0D6QZN3-F1
#
_entry.id   AF-A0A0D6QZN3-F1
#
_cell.length_a   1.000
_cell.length_b   1.000
_cell.length_c   1.000
_cell.angle_alpha   90.00
_cell.angle_beta   90.00
_cell.angle_gamma   90.00
#
_symmetry.space_group_name_H-M   'P 1'
#
loop_
_entity.id
_entity.type
_entity.pdbx_description
1 polymer ?
#
loop_
_entity_poly.entity_id
_entity_poly.type
_entity_poly.pdbx_seq_one_letter_code
_entity_poly.pdbx_strand_id
1 'polypeptide(L)'
;MILSLLRPTKFVCCGTEAHEFMVLCRPTITEMDSYRVFMLMWALFNTLCVGVLLASDMDCPLGDVESLVNNFGDPYGSVFDQYGIAEVGSDVGAQVSQEILEVANLPENVEWLKSMRRRIHEHPELAYEEYETSKLIRDELDGMNITYRYPLAKTGVLASIGTGNPPFVALRADMDALPIQEAVEWEHKSKIPGKMHACGHDAHVTMLVGAANILQQRRHLLQGTVVLIFQPAEEKGAGAKKMIQEGALENIEAIFAMHVSSYYPTAVIGSKPGPLLAGCGFFRAVITGKGGHAAIPQHSIDPVLAGSASVVSLQHLVSREANPLDSQVVSVAAFNGGGALNVIPDSVTIGGTFRAFSNDSFYKLRQRIEEVILGQAAVHRCTAVVDFFEKEDQFYPPTINDKSMNDHVRRVAADIVGPDNFKVVPPMMGAEDFSFYTEVIPAAFFYIGTRNETIGSIHSGHSPYFMIDENVLPIGAAMHAAIAERYLNEHKPKTKQFN
;
A
#
# COMPACT_ATOMS: atom_id res chain seq x y z
N MET A 1 -50.15 -20.10 -9.28
CA MET A 1 -51.03 -20.38 -10.43
C MET A 1 -50.46 -19.58 -11.60
N ILE A 2 -49.85 -20.13 -12.65
CA ILE A 2 -49.88 -21.48 -13.24
C ILE A 2 -48.48 -21.75 -13.81
N LEU A 3 -47.89 -22.88 -13.39
CA LEU A 3 -46.91 -23.65 -14.14
C LEU A 3 -47.70 -24.36 -15.26
N SER A 4 -47.50 -23.98 -16.53
CA SER A 4 -47.66 -24.89 -17.67
C SER A 4 -47.25 -24.16 -18.95
N LEU A 5 -46.22 -24.68 -19.61
CA LEU A 5 -45.99 -24.71 -21.07
C LEU A 5 -44.48 -24.89 -21.34
N LEU A 6 -43.93 -25.99 -20.82
CA LEU A 6 -42.77 -26.62 -21.43
C LEU A 6 -43.31 -27.70 -22.38
N ARG A 7 -43.18 -27.48 -23.68
CA ARG A 7 -43.10 -28.55 -24.68
C ARG A 7 -41.92 -28.24 -25.61
N PRO A 8 -41.03 -29.19 -25.88
CA PRO A 8 -39.94 -29.00 -26.82
C PRO A 8 -40.45 -29.28 -28.23
N THR A 9 -40.60 -28.25 -29.05
CA THR A 9 -40.69 -28.42 -30.51
C THR A 9 -39.28 -28.47 -31.07
N LYS A 10 -38.90 -29.65 -31.57
CA LYS A 10 -37.77 -29.84 -32.49
C LYS A 10 -37.98 -28.93 -33.70
N PHE A 11 -37.10 -27.96 -33.93
CA PHE A 11 -36.97 -27.32 -35.23
C PHE A 11 -35.72 -27.86 -35.93
N VAL A 12 -35.98 -28.45 -37.09
CA VAL A 12 -35.02 -28.90 -38.09
C VAL A 12 -34.40 -27.67 -38.75
N CYS A 13 -33.08 -27.59 -38.78
CA CYS A 13 -32.37 -26.61 -39.60
C CYS A 13 -32.64 -26.92 -41.08
N CYS A 14 -33.29 -26.01 -41.78
CA CYS A 14 -33.14 -25.87 -43.23
C CYS A 14 -32.78 -24.41 -43.49
N GLY A 15 -31.75 -24.22 -44.32
CA GLY A 15 -31.13 -22.93 -44.56
C GLY A 15 -32.02 -21.92 -45.28
N THR A 16 -31.39 -20.75 -45.49
CA THR A 16 -31.85 -19.57 -46.24
C THR A 16 -32.97 -18.77 -45.60
N GLU A 17 -32.59 -17.70 -44.89
CA GLU A 17 -33.16 -16.32 -44.94
C GLU A 17 -32.78 -15.53 -43.68
N ALA A 18 -31.51 -15.11 -43.58
CA ALA A 18 -31.02 -14.20 -42.54
C ALA A 18 -30.81 -12.77 -43.08
N HIS A 19 -31.77 -12.28 -43.88
CA HIS A 19 -31.68 -10.95 -44.49
C HIS A 19 -32.89 -10.04 -44.27
N GLU A 20 -33.92 -10.45 -43.50
CA GLU A 20 -35.15 -9.64 -43.32
C GLU A 20 -35.63 -9.42 -41.86
N PHE A 21 -34.83 -9.71 -40.83
CA PHE A 21 -35.23 -9.43 -39.43
C PHE A 21 -34.57 -8.21 -38.79
N MET A 22 -33.70 -7.49 -39.51
CA MET A 22 -32.95 -6.35 -38.95
C MET A 22 -33.40 -4.97 -39.45
N VAL A 23 -34.62 -4.88 -40.00
CA VAL A 23 -35.26 -3.62 -40.40
C VAL A 23 -36.71 -3.62 -39.91
N LEU A 24 -36.93 -3.55 -38.59
CA LEU A 24 -38.18 -3.13 -37.94
C LEU A 24 -38.00 -3.20 -36.41
N CYS A 25 -37.22 -2.27 -35.86
CA CYS A 25 -37.33 -1.79 -34.47
C CYS A 25 -36.24 -0.72 -34.23
N ARG A 26 -36.49 0.52 -34.68
CA ARG A 26 -35.89 1.70 -34.07
C ARG A 26 -36.88 2.25 -33.05
N PRO A 27 -36.63 2.12 -31.74
CA PRO A 27 -37.14 3.07 -30.78
C PRO A 27 -35.99 3.96 -30.28
N THR A 28 -36.22 5.26 -30.32
CA THR A 28 -35.49 6.30 -29.62
C THR A 28 -35.31 5.93 -28.14
N ILE A 29 -34.06 5.81 -27.68
CA ILE A 29 -33.71 5.61 -26.28
C ILE A 29 -33.85 6.94 -25.55
N THR A 30 -35.06 7.24 -25.14
CA THR A 30 -35.37 8.18 -24.06
C THR A 30 -36.60 7.59 -23.38
N GLU A 31 -36.45 7.12 -22.14
CA GLU A 31 -37.47 6.44 -21.29
C GLU A 31 -37.59 4.90 -21.43
N MET A 32 -36.53 4.15 -21.12
CA MET A 32 -36.67 2.74 -20.70
C MET A 32 -35.94 2.48 -19.37
N ASP A 33 -36.66 1.84 -18.45
CA ASP A 33 -36.22 1.55 -17.09
C ASP A 33 -35.16 0.42 -17.05
N SER A 34 -34.15 0.59 -16.20
CA SER A 34 -32.89 -0.18 -16.14
C SER A 34 -33.05 -1.70 -16.15
N TYR A 35 -34.17 -2.18 -15.60
CA TYR A 35 -34.48 -3.61 -15.47
C TYR A 35 -34.83 -4.29 -16.81
N ARG A 36 -35.41 -3.55 -17.76
CA ARG A 36 -35.80 -4.09 -19.08
C ARG A 36 -34.61 -4.20 -20.02
N VAL A 37 -33.65 -3.29 -19.92
CA VAL A 37 -32.37 -3.36 -20.64
C VAL A 37 -31.56 -4.57 -20.19
N PHE A 38 -31.51 -4.83 -18.88
CA PHE A 38 -30.84 -5.99 -18.31
C PHE A 38 -31.41 -7.33 -18.82
N MET A 39 -32.74 -7.48 -18.85
CA MET A 39 -33.40 -8.70 -19.35
C MET A 39 -33.14 -8.94 -20.85
N LEU A 40 -33.07 -7.88 -21.65
CA LEU A 40 -32.76 -7.97 -23.08
C LEU A 40 -31.29 -8.34 -23.33
N MET A 41 -30.34 -7.77 -22.59
CA MET A 41 -28.93 -8.13 -22.67
C MET A 41 -28.67 -9.56 -22.18
N TRP A 42 -29.35 -9.99 -21.12
CA TRP A 42 -29.25 -11.36 -20.59
C TRP A 42 -29.81 -12.41 -21.57
N ALA A 43 -30.89 -12.08 -22.28
CA ALA A 43 -31.44 -12.95 -23.33
C ALA A 43 -30.51 -13.05 -24.56
N LEU A 44 -29.90 -11.93 -24.98
CA LEU A 44 -28.94 -11.89 -26.08
C LEU A 44 -27.65 -12.67 -25.74
N PHE A 45 -27.14 -12.51 -24.52
CA PHE A 45 -25.94 -13.22 -24.04
C PHE A 45 -26.16 -14.74 -24.00
N ASN A 46 -27.29 -15.21 -23.46
CA ASN A 46 -27.61 -16.64 -23.44
C ASN A 46 -27.78 -17.23 -24.85
N THR A 47 -28.33 -16.46 -25.80
CA THR A 47 -28.50 -16.91 -27.18
C THR A 47 -27.14 -17.03 -27.89
N LEU A 48 -26.19 -16.13 -27.60
CA LEU A 48 -24.81 -16.21 -28.11
C LEU A 48 -24.01 -17.37 -27.47
N CYS A 49 -24.10 -17.56 -26.16
CA CYS A 49 -23.38 -18.63 -25.45
C CYS A 49 -23.86 -20.03 -25.88
N VAL A 50 -25.15 -20.21 -26.11
CA VAL A 50 -25.70 -21.48 -26.64
C VAL A 50 -25.26 -21.71 -28.10
N GLY A 51 -25.08 -20.65 -28.89
CA GLY A 51 -24.54 -20.75 -30.26
C GLY A 51 -23.07 -21.19 -30.31
N VAL A 52 -22.25 -20.75 -29.35
CA VAL A 52 -20.82 -21.10 -29.27
C VAL A 52 -20.61 -22.52 -28.74
N LEU A 53 -21.42 -22.97 -27.77
CA LEU A 53 -21.35 -24.34 -27.22
C LEU A 53 -21.80 -25.44 -28.19
N LEU A 54 -22.63 -25.11 -29.19
CA LEU A 54 -23.05 -26.06 -30.23
C LEU A 54 -22.08 -26.12 -31.43
N ALA A 55 -21.15 -25.17 -31.53
CA ALA A 55 -20.12 -25.15 -32.59
C ALA A 55 -18.86 -25.93 -32.22
N SER A 56 -18.66 -26.26 -30.94
CA SER A 56 -17.51 -27.05 -30.45
C SER A 56 -17.64 -28.57 -30.61
N ASP A 57 -18.77 -29.07 -31.10
CA ASP A 57 -19.07 -30.51 -31.25
C ASP A 57 -19.19 -30.99 -32.71
N MET A 58 -18.73 -30.21 -33.70
CA MET A 58 -18.64 -30.67 -35.09
C MET A 58 -17.30 -30.26 -35.72
N ASP A 59 -16.53 -31.27 -36.16
CA ASP A 59 -15.30 -31.12 -36.95
C ASP A 59 -15.53 -30.19 -38.16
N CYS A 60 -15.01 -28.96 -38.09
CA CYS A 60 -14.96 -28.03 -39.21
C CYS A 60 -13.61 -27.28 -39.20
N PRO A 61 -12.88 -27.17 -40.33
CA PRO A 61 -11.50 -26.68 -40.33
C PRO A 61 -11.43 -25.17 -40.10
N LEU A 62 -10.54 -24.76 -39.18
CA LEU A 62 -10.20 -23.38 -38.84
C LEU A 62 -9.57 -22.66 -40.03
N GLY A 63 -10.37 -21.85 -40.71
CA GLY A 63 -9.96 -20.77 -41.59
C GLY A 63 -10.98 -19.64 -41.47
N ASP A 64 -10.50 -18.41 -41.28
CA ASP A 64 -11.27 -17.14 -41.30
C ASP A 64 -12.08 -16.74 -40.05
N VAL A 65 -11.46 -16.75 -38.86
CA VAL A 65 -11.97 -16.02 -37.67
C VAL A 65 -11.19 -14.72 -37.39
N GLU A 66 -10.00 -14.54 -37.96
CA GLU A 66 -9.16 -13.34 -37.75
C GLU A 66 -9.60 -12.08 -38.54
N SER A 67 -10.49 -12.20 -39.53
CA SER A 67 -10.86 -11.07 -40.40
C SER A 67 -12.13 -10.30 -39.97
N LEU A 68 -12.88 -10.80 -38.96
CA LEU A 68 -14.13 -10.17 -38.49
C LEU A 68 -13.94 -9.24 -37.28
N VAL A 69 -12.81 -9.33 -36.57
CA VAL A 69 -12.55 -8.52 -35.35
C VAL A 69 -11.89 -7.16 -35.68
N ASN A 70 -11.30 -6.98 -36.87
CA ASN A 70 -10.46 -5.82 -37.18
C ASN A 70 -11.18 -4.62 -37.85
N ASN A 71 -12.51 -4.61 -38.01
CA ASN A 71 -13.21 -3.57 -38.77
C ASN A 71 -14.25 -2.73 -38.02
N PHE A 72 -14.33 -2.81 -36.69
CA PHE A 72 -15.14 -1.89 -35.91
C PHE A 72 -14.28 -1.22 -34.82
N GLY A 73 -13.93 0.05 -35.06
CA GLY A 73 -13.30 0.91 -34.07
C GLY A 73 -14.21 1.06 -32.84
N ASP A 74 -13.64 0.83 -31.66
CA ASP A 74 -14.29 0.82 -30.36
C ASP A 74 -14.76 2.23 -29.94
N PRO A 75 -16.07 2.50 -29.80
CA PRO A 75 -16.58 3.72 -29.20
C PRO A 75 -17.01 3.55 -27.73
N TYR A 76 -16.76 2.40 -27.09
CA TYR A 76 -17.21 2.09 -25.73
C TYR A 76 -16.21 1.24 -24.93
N GLY A 77 -15.01 1.77 -24.71
CA GLY A 77 -14.21 1.35 -23.56
C GLY A 77 -14.89 1.79 -22.26
N SER A 78 -15.62 0.90 -21.57
CA SER A 78 -15.84 0.94 -20.10
C SER A 78 -16.80 -0.12 -19.51
N VAL A 79 -17.20 -1.20 -20.20
CA VAL A 79 -18.15 -2.17 -19.58
C VAL A 79 -17.45 -3.29 -18.81
N PHE A 80 -16.18 -3.58 -19.11
CA PHE A 80 -15.40 -4.63 -18.44
C PHE A 80 -14.84 -4.24 -17.06
N ASP A 81 -14.62 -2.94 -16.82
CA ASP A 81 -14.07 -2.43 -15.55
C ASP A 81 -15.08 -2.47 -14.39
N GLN A 82 -16.39 -2.52 -14.66
CA GLN A 82 -17.41 -2.41 -13.62
C GLN A 82 -17.76 -3.77 -12.95
N TYR A 83 -17.32 -4.89 -13.52
CA TYR A 83 -17.70 -6.24 -13.06
C TYR A 83 -16.52 -7.14 -12.64
N GLY A 84 -15.29 -6.61 -12.56
CA GLY A 84 -14.18 -7.31 -11.90
C GLY A 84 -13.82 -8.67 -12.51
N ILE A 85 -14.04 -8.87 -13.81
CA ILE A 85 -13.56 -10.07 -14.49
C ILE A 85 -12.05 -9.90 -14.66
N ALA A 86 -11.28 -10.62 -13.86
CA ALA A 86 -9.84 -10.67 -13.99
C ALA A 86 -9.47 -11.18 -15.39
N GLU A 87 -8.64 -10.45 -16.12
CA GLU A 87 -7.83 -11.07 -17.15
C GLU A 87 -7.02 -12.18 -16.46
N VAL A 88 -7.38 -13.43 -16.76
CA VAL A 88 -6.62 -14.61 -16.36
C VAL A 88 -5.22 -14.38 -16.89
N GLY A 89 -4.23 -14.33 -15.99
CA GLY A 89 -2.83 -14.14 -16.37
C GLY A 89 -2.42 -15.16 -17.44
N SER A 90 -1.43 -14.82 -18.27
CA SER A 90 -0.84 -15.81 -19.18
C SER A 90 -0.48 -17.06 -18.38
N ASP A 91 -0.82 -18.24 -18.88
CA ASP A 91 -0.62 -19.55 -18.24
C ASP A 91 0.76 -19.70 -17.56
N VAL A 92 1.80 -19.12 -18.19
CA VAL A 92 3.18 -19.07 -17.69
C VAL A 92 3.35 -18.31 -16.37
N GLY A 93 2.66 -17.20 -16.17
CA GLY A 93 2.79 -16.36 -14.97
C GLY A 93 2.19 -17.02 -13.73
N ALA A 94 1.06 -17.71 -13.89
CA ALA A 94 0.45 -18.49 -12.82
C ALA A 94 1.33 -19.68 -12.44
N GLN A 95 1.94 -20.36 -13.43
CA GLN A 95 2.90 -21.43 -13.17
C GLN A 95 4.10 -20.96 -12.34
N VAL A 96 4.70 -19.81 -12.70
CA VAL A 96 5.82 -19.22 -11.93
C VAL A 96 5.42 -18.97 -10.47
N SER A 97 4.24 -18.41 -10.23
CA SER A 97 3.73 -18.18 -8.87
C SER A 97 3.58 -19.49 -8.07
N GLN A 98 3.10 -20.56 -8.71
CA GLN A 98 2.93 -21.86 -8.05
C GLN A 98 4.26 -22.54 -7.73
N GLU A 99 5.21 -22.55 -8.66
CA GLU A 99 6.56 -23.11 -8.42
C GLU A 99 7.27 -22.39 -7.25
N ILE A 100 7.14 -21.06 -7.19
CA ILE A 100 7.69 -20.26 -6.08
C ILE A 100 7.02 -20.61 -4.75
N LEU A 101 5.69 -20.78 -4.76
CA LEU A 101 4.93 -21.14 -3.57
C LEU A 101 5.29 -22.55 -3.05
N GLU A 102 5.52 -23.51 -3.95
CA GLU A 102 5.98 -24.85 -3.59
C GLU A 102 7.35 -24.80 -2.89
N VAL A 103 8.31 -24.04 -3.44
CA VAL A 103 9.63 -23.86 -2.81
C VAL A 103 9.50 -23.20 -1.44
N ALA A 104 8.68 -22.16 -1.31
CA ALA A 104 8.48 -21.48 -0.04
C ALA A 104 7.89 -22.40 1.05
N ASN A 105 7.04 -23.34 0.66
CA ASN A 105 6.36 -24.27 1.57
C ASN A 105 7.15 -25.56 1.86
N LEU A 106 8.36 -25.73 1.31
CA LEU A 106 9.23 -26.84 1.71
C LEU A 106 9.43 -26.84 3.23
N PRO A 107 9.26 -27.99 3.93
CA PRO A 107 9.30 -28.03 5.39
C PRO A 107 10.55 -27.39 6.01
N GLU A 108 11.71 -27.59 5.39
CA GLU A 108 12.97 -26.99 5.80
C GLU A 108 12.97 -25.47 5.69
N ASN A 109 12.34 -24.90 4.65
CA ASN A 109 12.24 -23.46 4.45
C ASN A 109 11.26 -22.86 5.46
N VAL A 110 10.13 -23.52 5.72
CA VAL A 110 9.15 -23.07 6.71
C VAL A 110 9.76 -23.00 8.11
N GLU A 111 10.49 -24.03 8.53
CA GLU A 111 11.13 -24.06 9.84
C GLU A 111 12.30 -23.07 9.94
N TRP A 112 13.08 -22.90 8.87
CA TRP A 112 14.13 -21.87 8.81
C TRP A 112 13.54 -20.46 8.93
N LEU A 113 12.47 -20.13 8.21
CA LEU A 113 11.79 -18.83 8.30
C LEU A 113 11.28 -18.57 9.73
N LYS A 114 10.61 -19.54 10.36
CA LYS A 114 10.16 -19.40 11.75
C LYS A 114 11.34 -19.17 12.69
N SER A 115 12.40 -19.96 12.56
CA SER A 115 13.61 -19.81 13.37
C SER A 115 14.22 -18.42 13.23
N MET A 116 14.35 -17.92 11.99
CA MET A 116 14.88 -16.59 11.72
C MET A 116 14.03 -15.49 12.35
N ARG A 117 12.70 -15.52 12.14
CA ARG A 117 11.78 -14.54 12.72
C ARG A 117 11.90 -14.48 14.22
N ARG A 118 11.94 -15.65 14.88
CA ARG A 118 12.04 -15.75 16.34
C ARG A 118 13.37 -15.20 16.86
N ARG A 119 14.49 -15.42 16.16
CA ARG A 119 15.80 -14.84 16.52
C ARG A 119 15.78 -13.31 16.53
N ILE A 120 15.13 -12.71 15.52
CA ILE A 120 14.93 -11.25 15.43
C ILE A 120 13.98 -10.79 16.54
N HIS A 121 12.84 -11.48 16.72
CA HIS A 121 11.85 -11.14 17.74
C HIS A 121 12.40 -11.14 19.17
N GLU A 122 13.28 -12.09 19.49
CA GLU A 122 13.93 -12.19 20.80
C GLU A 122 14.91 -11.03 21.09
N HIS A 123 15.42 -10.34 20.06
CA HIS A 123 16.44 -9.28 20.18
C HIS A 123 16.01 -7.99 19.46
N PRO A 124 14.88 -7.37 19.83
CA PRO A 124 14.38 -6.18 19.16
C PRO A 124 15.31 -4.98 19.37
N GLU A 125 15.63 -4.29 18.28
CA GLU A 125 16.48 -3.10 18.25
C GLU A 125 15.70 -1.90 17.74
N LEU A 126 15.97 -0.70 18.27
CA LEU A 126 15.21 0.50 17.90
C LEU A 126 15.75 1.13 16.62
N ALA A 127 15.01 2.11 16.10
CA ALA A 127 15.42 2.95 14.99
C ALA A 127 16.91 3.39 15.06
N TYR A 128 17.68 3.02 14.03
CA TYR A 128 19.12 3.26 13.87
C TYR A 128 20.05 2.53 14.86
N GLU A 129 19.52 1.57 15.62
CA GLU A 129 20.26 0.71 16.55
C GLU A 129 20.23 -0.77 16.13
N GLU A 130 19.73 -1.08 14.93
CA GLU A 130 19.44 -2.43 14.41
C GLU A 130 20.71 -3.20 13.99
N TYR A 131 21.76 -3.18 14.81
CA TYR A 131 23.07 -3.74 14.47
C TYR A 131 23.08 -5.25 14.40
N GLU A 132 22.47 -5.94 15.37
CA GLU A 132 22.41 -7.41 15.38
C GLU A 132 21.42 -7.94 14.33
N THR A 133 20.31 -7.24 14.12
CA THR A 133 19.34 -7.56 13.05
C THR A 133 19.98 -7.39 11.67
N SER A 134 20.65 -6.25 11.43
CA SER A 134 21.41 -5.99 10.21
C SER A 134 22.53 -7.01 9.97
N LYS A 135 23.24 -7.41 11.04
CA LYS A 135 24.26 -8.45 10.98
C LYS A 135 23.66 -9.81 10.61
N LEU A 136 22.55 -10.21 11.24
CA LEU A 136 21.88 -11.46 10.90
C LEU A 136 21.48 -11.49 9.42
N ILE A 137 20.91 -10.42 8.89
CA ILE A 137 20.57 -10.31 7.46
C ILE A 137 21.81 -10.53 6.60
N ARG A 138 22.93 -9.85 6.91
CA ARG A 138 24.19 -10.03 6.17
C ARG A 138 24.73 -11.45 6.24
N ASP A 139 24.68 -12.09 7.42
CA ASP A 139 25.14 -13.46 7.60
C ASP A 139 24.32 -14.44 6.73
N GLU A 140 23.00 -14.26 6.63
CA GLU A 140 22.13 -15.07 5.75
C GLU A 140 22.42 -14.78 4.26
N LEU A 141 22.61 -13.51 3.87
CA LEU A 141 22.96 -13.13 2.50
C LEU A 141 24.34 -13.70 2.08
N ASP A 142 25.33 -13.65 2.96
CA ASP A 142 26.65 -14.26 2.76
C ASP A 142 26.53 -15.78 2.59
N GLY A 143 25.71 -16.45 3.41
CA GLY A 143 25.41 -17.88 3.30
C GLY A 143 24.78 -18.27 1.95
N MET A 144 24.00 -17.38 1.35
CA MET A 144 23.38 -17.56 0.03
C MET A 144 24.28 -17.12 -1.15
N ASN A 145 25.47 -16.57 -0.87
CA ASN A 145 26.34 -15.91 -1.85
C ASN A 145 25.63 -14.78 -2.62
N ILE A 146 24.91 -13.92 -1.91
CA ILE A 146 24.23 -12.74 -2.45
C ILE A 146 25.08 -11.50 -2.12
N THR A 147 25.43 -10.72 -3.14
CA THR A 147 26.20 -9.48 -2.96
C THR A 147 25.33 -8.34 -2.43
N TYR A 148 25.86 -7.56 -1.49
CA TYR A 148 25.16 -6.42 -0.89
C TYR A 148 26.06 -5.22 -0.61
N ARG A 149 25.45 -4.03 -0.44
CA ARG A 149 26.06 -2.80 0.04
C ARG A 149 25.64 -2.57 1.50
N TYR A 150 26.62 -2.30 2.37
CA TYR A 150 26.45 -1.94 3.77
C TYR A 150 27.66 -1.07 4.21
N PRO A 151 27.48 -0.07 5.08
CA PRO A 151 26.21 0.43 5.60
C PRO A 151 25.49 1.38 4.63
N LEU A 152 24.16 1.35 4.64
CA LEU A 152 23.32 2.47 4.21
C LEU A 152 22.45 2.92 5.39
N ALA A 153 22.17 4.21 5.52
CA ALA A 153 21.35 4.76 6.59
C ALA A 153 21.75 4.22 7.99
N LYS A 154 23.06 4.07 8.22
CA LYS A 154 23.72 3.39 9.37
C LYS A 154 23.63 1.86 9.38
N THR A 155 22.43 1.28 9.40
CA THR A 155 22.19 -0.16 9.62
C THR A 155 21.51 -0.85 8.44
N GLY A 156 21.04 -0.10 7.45
CA GLY A 156 20.41 -0.61 6.24
C GLY A 156 21.34 -1.40 5.33
N VAL A 157 20.75 -2.36 4.61
CA VAL A 157 21.43 -3.27 3.70
C VAL A 157 20.71 -3.24 2.35
N LEU A 158 21.49 -3.13 1.27
CA LEU A 158 21.00 -3.15 -0.10
C LEU A 158 21.59 -4.36 -0.84
N ALA A 159 20.82 -5.41 -1.08
CA ALA A 159 21.29 -6.62 -1.76
C ALA A 159 20.81 -6.69 -3.20
N SER A 160 21.49 -7.46 -4.05
CA SER A 160 21.11 -7.63 -5.46
C SER A 160 21.19 -9.09 -5.92
N ILE A 161 20.19 -9.52 -6.69
CA ILE A 161 20.05 -10.89 -7.21
C ILE A 161 19.65 -10.83 -8.69
N GLY A 162 20.32 -11.58 -9.55
CA GLY A 162 19.97 -11.70 -10.97
C GLY A 162 21.15 -11.39 -11.89
N THR A 163 20.87 -10.70 -13.00
CA THR A 163 21.84 -10.47 -14.08
C THR A 163 22.87 -9.38 -13.78
N GLY A 164 22.62 -8.54 -12.77
CA GLY A 164 23.39 -7.31 -12.52
C GLY A 164 23.11 -6.18 -13.52
N ASN A 165 22.15 -6.37 -14.42
CA ASN A 165 21.75 -5.42 -15.47
C ASN A 165 20.26 -5.05 -15.33
N PRO A 166 19.84 -3.90 -15.92
CA PRO A 166 18.43 -3.53 -16.01
C PRO A 166 17.58 -4.58 -16.73
N PRO A 167 16.25 -4.61 -16.50
CA PRO A 167 15.50 -3.76 -15.57
C PRO A 167 15.78 -4.09 -14.09
N PHE A 168 15.68 -3.09 -13.22
CA PHE A 168 15.83 -3.25 -11.76
C PHE A 168 14.48 -3.09 -11.06
N VAL A 169 14.11 -4.07 -10.23
CA VAL A 169 12.90 -4.03 -9.39
C VAL A 169 13.28 -4.19 -7.92
N ALA A 170 12.70 -3.37 -7.04
CA ALA A 170 13.00 -3.40 -5.62
C ALA A 170 11.91 -4.07 -4.78
N LEU A 171 12.34 -4.76 -3.74
CA LEU A 171 11.51 -5.28 -2.66
C LEU A 171 12.02 -4.72 -1.34
N ARG A 172 11.13 -4.17 -0.50
CA ARG A 172 11.51 -3.51 0.77
C ARG A 172 10.92 -4.24 1.98
N ALA A 173 11.73 -4.35 3.03
CA ALA A 173 11.35 -4.69 4.39
C ALA A 173 12.02 -3.73 5.37
N ASP A 174 11.25 -3.21 6.32
CA ASP A 174 11.72 -2.47 7.49
C ASP A 174 12.20 -3.42 8.59
N MET A 175 13.07 -2.94 9.48
CA MET A 175 13.82 -3.77 10.44
C MET A 175 13.65 -3.36 11.90
N ASP A 176 13.23 -2.15 12.21
CA ASP A 176 13.25 -1.63 13.57
C ASP A 176 12.08 -2.13 14.43
N ALA A 177 12.30 -2.11 15.74
CA ALA A 177 11.32 -2.43 16.77
C ALA A 177 10.84 -1.17 17.50
N LEU A 178 9.87 -1.37 18.41
CA LEU A 178 9.24 -0.31 19.18
C LEU A 178 9.70 -0.33 20.66
N PRO A 179 9.72 0.83 21.35
CA PRO A 179 10.01 0.94 22.78
C PRO A 179 8.78 0.53 23.62
N ILE A 180 8.31 -0.70 23.44
CA ILE A 180 7.16 -1.30 24.11
C ILE A 180 7.63 -2.51 24.91
N GLN A 181 7.14 -2.65 26.13
CA GLN A 181 7.33 -3.86 26.91
C GLN A 181 6.38 -4.96 26.39
N GLU A 182 6.94 -6.05 25.87
CA GLU A 182 6.16 -7.21 25.46
C GLU A 182 5.46 -7.86 26.66
N ALA A 183 4.17 -8.14 26.47
CA ALA A 183 3.28 -8.77 27.45
C ALA A 183 2.76 -10.15 26.99
N VAL A 184 3.12 -10.60 25.78
CA VAL A 184 2.87 -11.98 25.34
C VAL A 184 3.80 -12.91 26.12
N GLU A 185 3.24 -13.96 26.73
CA GLU A 185 4.01 -14.99 27.45
C GLU A 185 4.17 -16.23 26.57
N TRP A 186 5.35 -16.40 25.99
CA TRP A 186 5.68 -17.49 25.07
C TRP A 186 7.21 -17.71 25.00
N GLU A 187 7.65 -18.78 24.35
CA GLU A 187 9.06 -19.22 24.35
C GLU A 187 10.02 -18.19 23.74
N HIS A 188 9.60 -17.47 22.71
CA HIS A 188 10.44 -16.54 21.94
C HIS A 188 10.12 -15.06 22.21
N LYS A 189 9.58 -14.77 23.39
CA LYS A 189 9.39 -13.40 23.89
C LYS A 189 10.69 -12.61 23.83
N SER A 190 10.60 -11.32 23.55
CA SER A 190 11.71 -10.37 23.64
C SER A 190 12.52 -10.56 24.92
N LYS A 191 13.83 -10.73 24.74
CA LYS A 191 14.81 -10.83 25.82
C LYS A 191 15.34 -9.46 26.24
N ILE A 192 14.93 -8.40 25.55
CA ILE A 192 15.37 -7.02 25.77
C ILE A 192 14.25 -6.22 26.46
N PRO A 193 14.37 -5.90 27.76
CA PRO A 193 13.32 -5.19 28.49
C PRO A 193 12.96 -3.86 27.83
N GLY A 194 11.65 -3.59 27.71
CA GLY A 194 11.11 -2.36 27.12
C GLY A 194 11.23 -2.23 25.60
N LYS A 195 11.66 -3.29 24.89
CA LYS A 195 11.69 -3.32 23.41
C LYS A 195 10.88 -4.52 22.89
N MET A 196 10.13 -4.33 21.80
CA MET A 196 9.28 -5.36 21.20
C MET A 196 9.08 -5.11 19.70
N HIS A 197 9.12 -6.14 18.88
CA HIS A 197 8.60 -6.10 17.51
C HIS A 197 7.07 -6.14 17.50
N ALA A 198 6.46 -5.00 17.85
CA ALA A 198 5.01 -4.87 17.95
C ALA A 198 4.33 -4.41 16.65
N CYS A 199 5.07 -4.27 15.55
CA CYS A 199 4.53 -3.92 14.22
C CYS A 199 4.79 -5.01 13.16
N GLY A 200 5.52 -6.08 13.52
CA GLY A 200 5.79 -7.22 12.63
C GLY A 200 7.01 -7.08 11.71
N HIS A 201 7.88 -6.10 11.94
CA HIS A 201 9.08 -5.86 11.12
C HIS A 201 10.06 -7.06 11.14
N ASP A 202 10.08 -7.83 12.23
CA ASP A 202 10.75 -9.13 12.31
C ASP A 202 10.24 -10.13 11.26
N ALA A 203 8.93 -10.14 11.01
CA ALA A 203 8.33 -10.94 9.95
C ALA A 203 8.61 -10.36 8.56
N HIS A 204 8.59 -9.04 8.39
CA HIS A 204 8.91 -8.39 7.11
C HIS A 204 10.32 -8.76 6.65
N VAL A 205 11.32 -8.61 7.52
CA VAL A 205 12.70 -9.03 7.27
C VAL A 205 12.77 -10.51 6.91
N THR A 206 12.13 -11.37 7.71
CA THR A 206 12.13 -12.82 7.50
C THR A 206 11.55 -13.19 6.13
N MET A 207 10.41 -12.61 5.76
CA MET A 207 9.75 -12.88 4.49
C MET A 207 10.61 -12.40 3.31
N LEU A 208 11.30 -11.27 3.45
CA LEU A 208 12.20 -10.76 2.40
C LEU A 208 13.49 -11.58 2.26
N VAL A 209 14.06 -12.06 3.37
CA VAL A 209 15.19 -13.01 3.32
C VAL A 209 14.77 -14.36 2.75
N GLY A 210 13.55 -14.82 3.06
CA GLY A 210 12.93 -15.97 2.40
C GLY A 210 12.81 -15.81 0.89
N ALA A 211 12.34 -14.64 0.44
CA ALA A 211 12.28 -14.32 -0.98
C ALA A 211 13.67 -14.28 -1.61
N ALA A 212 14.69 -13.76 -0.91
CA ALA A 212 16.07 -13.76 -1.35
C ALA A 212 16.57 -15.19 -1.65
N ASN A 213 16.29 -16.13 -0.75
CA ASN A 213 16.65 -17.55 -0.94
C ASN A 213 15.98 -18.15 -2.19
N ILE A 214 14.67 -17.94 -2.35
CA ILE A 214 13.91 -18.44 -3.50
C ILE A 214 14.46 -17.84 -4.81
N LEU A 215 14.62 -16.52 -4.86
CA LEU A 215 15.13 -15.80 -6.03
C LEU A 215 16.57 -16.21 -6.37
N GLN A 216 17.41 -16.47 -5.38
CA GLN A 216 18.79 -16.91 -5.60
C GLN A 216 18.85 -18.31 -6.21
N GLN A 217 17.99 -19.24 -5.77
CA GLN A 217 17.87 -20.57 -6.40
C GLN A 217 17.37 -20.47 -7.85
N ARG A 218 16.50 -19.48 -8.11
CA ARG A 218 15.92 -19.19 -9.42
C ARG A 218 16.67 -18.13 -10.22
N ARG A 219 17.87 -17.72 -9.79
CA ARG A 219 18.59 -16.57 -10.35
C ARG A 219 18.80 -16.60 -11.87
N HIS A 220 18.90 -17.81 -12.43
CA HIS A 220 19.14 -18.04 -13.86
C HIS A 220 17.90 -17.82 -14.73
N LEU A 221 16.71 -17.73 -14.11
CA LEU A 221 15.44 -17.42 -14.78
C LEU A 221 15.14 -15.92 -14.78
N LEU A 222 15.86 -15.12 -13.99
CA LEU A 222 15.61 -13.68 -13.83
C LEU A 222 16.08 -12.90 -15.06
N GLN A 223 15.14 -12.22 -15.72
CA GLN A 223 15.38 -11.36 -16.89
C GLN A 223 15.69 -9.90 -16.49
N GLY A 224 16.54 -9.72 -15.49
CA GLY A 224 16.93 -8.42 -14.94
C GLY A 224 17.55 -8.59 -13.56
N THR A 225 17.37 -7.62 -12.67
CA THR A 225 17.97 -7.64 -11.33
C THR A 225 16.94 -7.25 -10.27
N VAL A 226 16.82 -8.08 -9.24
CA VAL A 226 16.03 -7.78 -8.04
C VAL A 226 16.92 -7.12 -7.01
N VAL A 227 16.48 -5.99 -6.47
CA VAL A 227 17.13 -5.24 -5.41
C VAL A 227 16.35 -5.45 -4.11
N LEU A 228 17.03 -5.90 -3.06
CA LEU A 228 16.41 -6.11 -1.75
C LEU A 228 16.84 -4.97 -0.82
N ILE A 229 15.87 -4.21 -0.33
CA ILE A 229 16.06 -3.06 0.55
C ILE A 229 15.66 -3.47 1.96
N PHE A 230 16.66 -3.68 2.83
CA PHE A 230 16.45 -3.86 4.26
C PHE A 230 16.65 -2.51 4.94
N GLN A 231 15.54 -1.90 5.33
CA GLN A 231 15.47 -0.51 5.74
C GLN A 231 15.44 -0.39 7.27
N PRO A 232 16.28 0.47 7.87
CA PRO A 232 16.20 0.77 9.30
C PRO A 232 15.16 1.86 9.59
N ALA A 233 14.83 2.06 10.86
CA ALA A 233 14.23 3.29 11.37
C ALA A 233 12.94 3.80 10.67
N GLU A 234 11.99 2.91 10.36
CA GLU A 234 10.66 3.27 9.87
C GLU A 234 9.88 4.05 10.95
N GLU A 235 9.86 3.53 12.18
CA GLU A 235 8.92 3.97 13.22
C GLU A 235 9.21 5.41 13.71
N LYS A 236 10.50 5.81 13.70
CA LYS A 236 10.92 7.10 14.26
C LYS A 236 12.20 7.68 13.66
N GLY A 237 12.49 7.43 12.39
CA GLY A 237 13.72 7.94 11.79
C GLY A 237 13.68 8.31 10.32
N ALA A 238 12.56 8.15 9.62
CA ALA A 238 12.47 8.37 8.18
C ALA A 238 13.59 7.62 7.42
N GLY A 239 13.82 6.36 7.79
CA GLY A 239 14.90 5.57 7.23
C GLY A 239 14.83 5.43 5.72
N ALA A 240 13.63 5.39 5.14
CA ALA A 240 13.43 5.41 3.70
C ALA A 240 14.06 6.65 3.04
N LYS A 241 13.80 7.84 3.60
CA LYS A 241 14.36 9.11 3.10
C LYS A 241 15.89 9.07 3.11
N LYS A 242 16.48 8.52 4.17
CA LYS A 242 17.94 8.41 4.29
C LYS A 242 18.53 7.36 3.34
N MET A 243 17.87 6.22 3.17
CA MET A 243 18.25 5.21 2.18
C MET A 243 18.25 5.80 0.76
N ILE A 244 17.22 6.58 0.40
CA ILE A 244 17.14 7.28 -0.89
C ILE A 244 18.30 8.26 -1.06
N GLN A 245 18.58 9.09 -0.05
CA GLN A 245 19.70 10.05 -0.07
C GLN A 245 21.07 9.36 -0.24
N GLU A 246 21.23 8.16 0.30
CA GLU A 246 22.43 7.33 0.18
C GLU A 246 22.40 6.38 -1.04
N GLY A 247 21.53 6.66 -2.01
CA GLY A 247 21.52 6.03 -3.34
C GLY A 247 20.84 4.66 -3.40
N ALA A 248 19.84 4.38 -2.55
CA ALA A 248 19.13 3.09 -2.55
C ALA A 248 18.18 2.90 -3.75
N LEU A 249 17.84 3.96 -4.49
CA LEU A 249 16.91 3.92 -5.64
C LEU A 249 17.60 4.09 -7.01
N GLU A 250 18.93 4.04 -7.07
CA GLU A 250 19.65 4.23 -8.34
C GLU A 250 19.24 3.18 -9.38
N ASN A 251 18.69 3.64 -10.51
CA ASN A 251 18.24 2.83 -11.65
C ASN A 251 17.06 1.86 -11.37
N ILE A 252 16.35 2.01 -10.26
CA ILE A 252 15.20 1.16 -9.90
C ILE A 252 13.94 1.66 -10.61
N GLU A 253 13.24 0.76 -11.31
CA GLU A 253 12.06 1.08 -12.12
C GLU A 253 10.74 0.96 -11.34
N ALA A 254 10.68 0.05 -10.37
CA ALA A 254 9.54 -0.13 -9.48
C ALA A 254 9.96 -0.68 -8.12
N ILE A 255 9.16 -0.39 -7.08
CA ILE A 255 9.38 -0.87 -5.72
C ILE A 255 8.10 -1.42 -5.09
N PHE A 256 8.23 -2.53 -4.37
CA PHE A 256 7.14 -3.17 -3.66
C PHE A 256 7.47 -3.36 -2.19
N ALA A 257 6.49 -3.13 -1.32
CA ALA A 257 6.59 -3.41 0.10
C ALA A 257 5.32 -4.07 0.62
N MET A 258 5.50 -4.92 1.63
CA MET A 258 4.44 -5.68 2.25
C MET A 258 4.46 -5.42 3.75
N HIS A 259 3.28 -5.26 4.34
CA HIS A 259 3.13 -5.08 5.78
C HIS A 259 2.15 -6.10 6.35
N VAL A 260 2.46 -6.71 7.49
CA VAL A 260 1.52 -7.63 8.16
C VAL A 260 0.30 -6.90 8.67
N SER A 261 -0.86 -7.56 8.69
CA SER A 261 -2.09 -6.94 9.17
C SER A 261 -2.91 -7.88 10.02
N SER A 262 -3.09 -7.50 11.28
CA SER A 262 -3.97 -8.19 12.23
C SER A 262 -5.47 -7.96 11.96
N TYR A 263 -5.81 -7.13 10.97
CA TYR A 263 -7.20 -6.85 10.58
C TYR A 263 -7.76 -7.91 9.62
N TYR A 264 -6.90 -8.63 8.92
CA TYR A 264 -7.29 -9.60 7.91
C TYR A 264 -6.86 -11.02 8.30
N PRO A 265 -7.67 -12.05 8.00
CA PRO A 265 -7.29 -13.44 8.22
C PRO A 265 -5.95 -13.79 7.59
N THR A 266 -5.23 -14.75 8.17
CA THR A 266 -3.98 -15.29 7.62
C THR A 266 -4.09 -15.53 6.12
N ALA A 267 -3.08 -15.07 5.36
CA ALA A 267 -2.98 -15.16 3.89
C ALA A 267 -3.87 -14.24 3.05
N VAL A 268 -4.77 -13.45 3.64
CA VAL A 268 -5.54 -12.45 2.87
C VAL A 268 -4.62 -11.30 2.47
N ILE A 269 -4.52 -11.01 1.17
CA ILE A 269 -3.76 -9.88 0.64
C ILE A 269 -4.69 -8.67 0.47
N GLY A 270 -4.27 -7.52 0.98
CA GLY A 270 -5.06 -6.30 0.97
C GLY A 270 -4.34 -5.13 0.31
N SER A 271 -4.91 -4.51 -0.72
CA SER A 271 -4.33 -3.29 -1.29
C SER A 271 -5.36 -2.46 -2.04
N LYS A 272 -5.00 -1.27 -2.52
CA LYS A 272 -5.82 -0.45 -3.43
C LYS A 272 -4.92 0.39 -4.34
N PRO A 273 -5.38 0.73 -5.56
CA PRO A 273 -4.70 1.74 -6.37
C PRO A 273 -4.93 3.14 -5.78
N GLY A 274 -3.97 4.04 -6.02
CA GLY A 274 -4.02 5.41 -5.52
C GLY A 274 -3.77 5.50 -4.01
N PRO A 275 -4.31 6.52 -3.32
CA PRO A 275 -4.02 6.77 -1.92
C PRO A 275 -4.40 5.61 -0.99
N LEU A 276 -3.43 5.04 -0.30
CA LEU A 276 -3.63 3.96 0.68
C LEU A 276 -3.44 4.43 2.12
N LEU A 277 -2.35 5.14 2.42
CA LEU A 277 -2.07 5.69 3.74
C LEU A 277 -1.99 7.22 3.69
N ALA A 278 -2.48 7.87 4.74
CA ALA A 278 -2.44 9.31 4.84
C ALA A 278 -1.02 9.81 5.13
N GLY A 279 -0.67 10.96 4.58
CA GLY A 279 0.50 11.69 5.06
C GLY A 279 0.29 12.11 6.50
N CYS A 280 1.38 12.30 7.23
CA CYS A 280 1.39 12.78 8.61
C CYS A 280 2.41 13.88 8.77
N GLY A 281 1.95 15.04 9.22
CA GLY A 281 2.81 16.16 9.55
C GLY A 281 2.51 16.69 10.94
N PHE A 282 3.50 17.36 11.51
CA PHE A 282 3.43 17.97 12.83
C PHE A 282 3.68 19.46 12.68
N PHE A 283 3.12 20.25 13.58
CA PHE A 283 3.45 21.66 13.66
C PHE A 283 3.54 22.11 15.12
N ARG A 284 4.39 23.10 15.34
CA ARG A 284 4.52 23.83 16.60
C ARG A 284 4.57 25.31 16.27
N ALA A 285 3.69 26.09 16.87
CA ALA A 285 3.68 27.53 16.71
C ALA A 285 3.88 28.24 18.04
N VAL A 286 4.82 29.19 18.05
CA VAL A 286 5.04 30.10 19.19
C VAL A 286 4.45 31.45 18.83
N ILE A 287 3.40 31.85 19.54
CA ILE A 287 2.71 33.13 19.38
C ILE A 287 3.18 34.05 20.50
N THR A 288 3.77 35.20 20.13
CA THR A 288 4.39 36.16 21.04
C THR A 288 3.62 37.48 21.02
N GLY A 289 3.26 37.96 22.20
CA GLY A 289 2.59 39.23 22.43
C GLY A 289 3.39 40.10 23.39
N LYS A 290 2.70 40.64 24.41
CA LYS A 290 3.30 41.45 25.47
C LYS A 290 2.52 41.22 26.75
N GLY A 291 3.15 40.59 27.73
CA GLY A 291 2.56 40.27 29.01
C GLY A 291 2.27 41.50 29.88
N GLY A 292 1.51 41.28 30.95
CA GLY A 292 1.19 42.32 31.92
C GLY A 292 0.09 41.92 32.90
N HIS A 293 -0.28 42.83 33.79
CA HIS A 293 -1.31 42.56 34.78
C HIS A 293 -2.69 42.43 34.11
N ALA A 294 -3.40 41.32 34.36
CA ALA A 294 -4.70 41.04 33.74
C ALA A 294 -5.79 42.10 34.01
N ALA A 295 -5.66 42.91 35.07
CA ALA A 295 -6.60 44.00 35.39
C ALA A 295 -6.36 45.28 34.55
N ILE A 296 -5.27 45.34 33.79
CA ILE A 296 -4.87 46.52 33.01
C ILE A 296 -4.52 46.11 31.56
N PRO A 297 -5.44 45.43 30.84
CA PRO A 297 -5.13 44.77 29.57
C PRO A 297 -4.76 45.75 28.44
N GLN A 298 -5.13 47.04 28.54
CA GLN A 298 -4.80 48.05 27.52
C GLN A 298 -3.28 48.29 27.35
N HIS A 299 -2.45 47.84 28.28
CA HIS A 299 -0.98 47.94 28.19
C HIS A 299 -0.29 46.64 27.74
N SER A 300 -1.08 45.59 27.53
CA SER A 300 -0.67 44.25 27.12
C SER A 300 -1.14 43.94 25.69
N ILE A 301 -0.56 42.88 25.12
CA ILE A 301 -0.98 42.25 23.87
C ILE A 301 -1.13 40.78 24.20
N ASP A 302 -2.36 40.27 24.24
CA ASP A 302 -2.68 38.97 24.82
C ASP A 302 -2.48 37.81 23.82
N PRO A 303 -1.42 36.98 23.97
CA PRO A 303 -1.19 35.85 23.09
C PRO A 303 -2.14 34.67 23.37
N VAL A 304 -2.82 34.61 24.53
CA VAL A 304 -3.80 33.56 24.86
C VAL A 304 -5.04 33.71 23.99
N LEU A 305 -5.52 34.95 23.80
CA LEU A 305 -6.60 35.22 22.86
C LEU A 305 -6.20 34.89 21.41
N ALA A 306 -5.01 35.32 20.99
CA ALA A 306 -4.49 35.01 19.64
C ALA A 306 -4.37 33.50 19.39
N GLY A 307 -3.83 32.75 20.36
CA GLY A 307 -3.76 31.29 20.30
C GLY A 307 -5.15 30.64 20.24
N SER A 308 -6.09 31.10 21.07
CA SER A 308 -7.46 30.55 21.09
C SER A 308 -8.18 30.76 19.76
N ALA A 309 -8.07 31.96 19.18
CA ALA A 309 -8.61 32.26 17.86
C ALA A 309 -7.94 31.43 16.75
N SER A 310 -6.64 31.17 16.86
CA SER A 310 -5.91 30.27 15.96
C SER A 310 -6.47 28.85 16.00
N VAL A 311 -6.68 28.28 17.20
CA VAL A 311 -7.23 26.91 17.34
C VAL A 311 -8.58 26.77 16.66
N VAL A 312 -9.50 27.71 16.91
CA VAL A 312 -10.84 27.69 16.29
C VAL A 312 -10.72 27.82 14.76
N SER A 313 -9.89 28.75 14.29
CA SER A 313 -9.73 29.01 12.85
C SER A 313 -9.11 27.82 12.11
N LEU A 314 -8.18 27.09 12.72
CA LEU A 314 -7.59 25.88 12.14
C LEU A 314 -8.64 24.80 11.85
N GLN A 315 -9.73 24.72 12.64
CA GLN A 315 -10.82 23.77 12.38
C GLN A 315 -11.64 24.13 11.12
N HIS A 316 -11.56 25.37 10.65
CA HIS A 316 -12.20 25.79 9.40
C HIS A 316 -11.47 25.27 8.15
N LEU A 317 -10.20 24.89 8.26
CA LEU A 317 -9.46 24.29 7.14
C LEU A 317 -10.13 23.00 6.66
N VAL A 318 -10.45 22.09 7.59
CA VAL A 318 -11.15 20.84 7.27
C VAL A 318 -12.62 21.10 6.96
N SER A 319 -13.29 21.93 7.75
CA SER A 319 -14.75 22.06 7.61
C SER A 319 -15.20 22.92 6.42
N ARG A 320 -14.41 23.92 5.99
CA ARG A 320 -14.82 24.94 4.99
C ARG A 320 -13.90 25.04 3.76
N GLU A 321 -12.62 24.71 3.87
CA GLU A 321 -11.67 24.82 2.74
C GLU A 321 -11.46 23.48 2.01
N ALA A 322 -11.40 22.37 2.75
CA ALA A 322 -11.23 21.04 2.17
C ALA A 322 -12.44 20.62 1.31
N ASN A 323 -12.17 19.88 0.23
CA ASN A 323 -13.22 19.21 -0.53
C ASN A 323 -13.91 18.19 0.39
N PRO A 324 -15.26 18.17 0.51
CA PRO A 324 -15.97 17.22 1.38
C PRO A 324 -15.69 15.73 1.09
N LEU A 325 -15.22 15.40 -0.12
CA LEU A 325 -14.83 14.03 -0.51
C LEU A 325 -13.35 13.73 -0.23
N ASP A 326 -12.56 14.73 0.12
CA ASP A 326 -11.14 14.61 0.44
C ASP A 326 -10.95 14.64 1.96
N SER A 327 -10.65 13.48 2.53
CA SER A 327 -10.51 13.35 3.98
C SER A 327 -9.20 13.98 4.45
N GLN A 328 -9.33 15.02 5.27
CA GLN A 328 -8.24 15.75 5.89
C GLN A 328 -8.46 15.86 7.41
N VAL A 329 -7.36 15.94 8.17
CA VAL A 329 -7.40 16.12 9.63
C VAL A 329 -6.44 17.23 10.00
N VAL A 330 -6.88 18.14 10.88
CA VAL A 330 -6.01 19.05 11.62
C VAL A 330 -6.38 18.91 13.09
N SER A 331 -5.40 18.64 13.95
CA SER A 331 -5.62 18.47 15.38
C SER A 331 -4.64 19.34 16.15
N VAL A 332 -5.14 20.27 16.96
CA VAL A 332 -4.32 20.97 17.96
C VAL A 332 -4.34 20.12 19.23
N ALA A 333 -3.20 19.51 19.54
CA ALA A 333 -3.07 18.57 20.66
C ALA A 333 -2.37 19.20 21.88
N ALA A 334 -1.71 20.35 21.71
CA ALA A 334 -1.03 21.07 22.77
C ALA A 334 -1.38 22.55 22.73
N PHE A 335 -1.64 23.12 23.91
CA PHE A 335 -1.85 24.55 24.12
C PHE A 335 -1.27 24.92 25.47
N ASN A 336 -0.16 25.66 25.48
CA ASN A 336 0.58 26.01 26.70
C ASN A 336 0.82 27.52 26.75
N GLY A 337 0.32 28.19 27.78
CA GLY A 337 0.40 29.64 27.90
C GLY A 337 0.23 30.15 29.33
N GLY A 338 1.26 30.79 29.88
CA GLY A 338 1.23 31.37 31.23
C GLY A 338 1.10 30.35 32.36
N GLY A 339 1.13 30.83 33.60
CA GLY A 339 0.97 29.99 34.79
C GLY A 339 0.31 30.68 35.99
N ALA A 340 0.17 32.01 35.95
CA ALA A 340 -0.49 32.79 37.00
C ALA A 340 -1.87 33.26 36.53
N LEU A 341 -2.87 33.19 37.42
CA LEU A 341 -4.27 33.50 37.09
C LEU A 341 -4.55 34.99 36.84
N ASN A 342 -3.62 35.87 37.22
CA ASN A 342 -3.77 37.33 37.15
C ASN A 342 -2.73 38.01 36.24
N VAL A 343 -2.02 37.24 35.42
CA VAL A 343 -0.97 37.72 34.52
C VAL A 343 -1.26 37.25 33.09
N ILE A 344 -1.27 38.18 32.15
CA ILE A 344 -1.23 37.90 30.72
C ILE A 344 0.22 37.50 30.39
N PRO A 345 0.48 36.32 29.80
CA PRO A 345 1.84 35.88 29.48
C PRO A 345 2.41 36.62 28.26
N ASP A 346 3.74 36.57 28.10
CA ASP A 346 4.42 37.11 26.91
C ASP A 346 4.22 36.23 25.66
N SER A 347 3.96 34.94 25.84
CA SER A 347 3.79 34.00 24.72
C SER A 347 2.90 32.80 25.04
N VAL A 348 2.38 32.18 23.99
CA VAL A 348 1.69 30.88 24.00
C VAL A 348 2.32 29.97 22.95
N THR A 349 2.48 28.70 23.28
CA THR A 349 2.87 27.66 22.31
C THR A 349 1.69 26.75 22.05
N ILE A 350 1.30 26.62 20.78
CA ILE A 350 0.35 25.61 20.32
C ILE A 350 1.07 24.57 19.47
N GLY A 351 0.58 23.34 19.47
CA GLY A 351 1.16 22.27 18.67
C GLY A 351 0.15 21.20 18.32
N GLY A 352 0.41 20.47 17.25
CA GLY A 352 -0.58 19.59 16.67
C GLY A 352 -0.08 18.76 15.50
N THR A 353 -1.03 18.08 14.87
CA THR A 353 -0.80 17.23 13.71
C THR A 353 -1.76 17.57 12.57
N PHE A 354 -1.39 17.18 11.36
CA PHE A 354 -2.26 17.23 10.21
C PHE A 354 -2.06 16.02 9.29
N ARG A 355 -3.13 15.60 8.62
CA ARG A 355 -3.17 14.43 7.74
C ARG A 355 -4.01 14.67 6.51
N ALA A 356 -3.63 14.07 5.38
CA ALA A 356 -4.40 14.05 4.14
C ALA A 356 -3.95 12.88 3.26
N PHE A 357 -4.78 12.45 2.30
CA PHE A 357 -4.50 11.30 1.44
C PHE A 357 -3.81 11.64 0.12
N SER A 358 -3.76 12.90 -0.29
CA SER A 358 -3.10 13.32 -1.53
C SER A 358 -1.96 14.29 -1.25
N ASN A 359 -0.89 14.25 -2.04
CA ASN A 359 0.23 15.19 -1.92
C ASN A 359 -0.27 16.64 -2.02
N ASP A 360 -1.13 16.92 -3.00
CA ASP A 360 -1.70 18.25 -3.21
C ASP A 360 -2.44 18.76 -1.96
N SER A 361 -3.37 17.98 -1.43
CA SER A 361 -4.12 18.32 -0.21
C SER A 361 -3.21 18.44 1.00
N PHE A 362 -2.24 17.54 1.14
CA PHE A 362 -1.32 17.50 2.27
C PHE A 362 -0.44 18.75 2.36
N TYR A 363 0.22 19.11 1.27
CA TYR A 363 1.10 20.28 1.22
C TYR A 363 0.30 21.60 1.24
N LYS A 364 -0.90 21.65 0.64
CA LYS A 364 -1.82 22.79 0.78
C LYS A 364 -2.26 22.98 2.23
N LEU A 365 -2.62 21.90 2.91
CA LEU A 365 -3.04 21.96 4.31
C LEU A 365 -1.93 22.51 5.20
N ARG A 366 -0.69 22.05 5.00
CA ARG A 366 0.50 22.58 5.67
C ARG A 366 0.64 24.09 5.49
N GLN A 367 0.60 24.56 4.25
CA GLN A 367 0.68 25.99 3.93
C GLN A 367 -0.45 26.78 4.61
N ARG A 368 -1.69 26.27 4.54
CA ARG A 368 -2.85 26.94 5.13
C ARG A 368 -2.80 26.99 6.66
N ILE A 369 -2.24 25.97 7.33
CA ILE A 369 -2.00 26.00 8.78
C ILE A 369 -1.10 27.19 9.13
N GLU A 370 0.00 27.39 8.41
CA GLU A 370 0.90 28.52 8.63
C GLU A 370 0.20 29.86 8.40
N GLU A 371 -0.46 30.03 7.26
CA GLU A 371 -1.16 31.26 6.91
C GLU A 371 -2.24 31.64 7.93
N VAL A 372 -3.01 30.66 8.42
CA VAL A 372 -4.04 30.90 9.46
C VAL A 372 -3.41 31.32 10.78
N ILE A 373 -2.35 30.65 11.24
CA ILE A 373 -1.70 30.99 12.51
C ILE A 373 -1.08 32.39 12.44
N LEU A 374 -0.36 32.70 11.35
CA LEU A 374 0.24 34.02 11.14
C LEU A 374 -0.84 35.11 11.06
N GLY A 375 -1.93 34.86 10.33
CA GLY A 375 -3.05 35.80 10.20
C GLY A 375 -3.76 36.07 11.54
N GLN A 376 -4.04 35.02 12.31
CA GLN A 376 -4.69 35.14 13.62
C GLN A 376 -3.79 35.85 14.64
N ALA A 377 -2.48 35.61 14.61
CA ALA A 377 -1.53 36.37 15.43
C ALA A 377 -1.54 37.86 15.06
N ALA A 378 -1.48 38.19 13.77
CA ALA A 378 -1.39 39.57 13.30
C ALA A 378 -2.61 40.43 13.69
N VAL A 379 -3.84 39.91 13.55
CA VAL A 379 -5.05 40.66 13.91
C VAL A 379 -5.16 40.93 15.43
N HIS A 380 -4.46 40.14 16.25
CA HIS A 380 -4.33 40.34 17.69
C HIS A 380 -3.08 41.14 18.08
N ARG A 381 -2.35 41.71 17.12
CA ARG A 381 -1.08 42.44 17.30
C ARG A 381 0.07 41.58 17.87
N CYS A 382 -0.04 40.25 17.73
CA CYS A 382 1.01 39.30 18.08
C CYS A 382 1.89 38.98 16.85
N THR A 383 3.06 38.42 17.08
CA THR A 383 3.88 37.74 16.06
C THR A 383 3.81 36.23 16.28
N ALA A 384 3.97 35.44 15.22
CA ALA A 384 4.04 33.99 15.33
C ALA A 384 5.17 33.41 14.48
N VAL A 385 5.75 32.31 14.94
CA VAL A 385 6.68 31.47 14.19
C VAL A 385 6.13 30.06 14.21
N VAL A 386 6.04 29.42 13.04
CA VAL A 386 5.55 28.05 12.89
C VAL A 386 6.71 27.16 12.46
N ASP A 387 6.85 26.02 13.13
CA ASP A 387 7.85 25.01 12.89
C ASP A 387 7.15 23.71 12.50
N PHE A 388 7.45 23.19 11.32
CA PHE A 388 6.92 21.93 10.79
C PHE A 388 7.89 20.75 10.95
N PHE A 389 8.94 20.91 11.76
CA PHE A 389 9.92 19.85 12.05
C PHE A 389 10.64 19.30 10.82
N GLU A 390 10.86 20.16 9.80
CA GLU A 390 11.55 19.76 8.56
C GLU A 390 13.00 19.32 8.81
N LYS A 391 13.65 19.85 9.85
CA LYS A 391 15.04 19.50 10.20
C LYS A 391 15.14 18.18 10.95
N GLU A 392 14.05 17.77 11.59
CA GLU A 392 13.94 16.57 12.41
C GLU A 392 13.33 15.39 11.64
N ASP A 393 13.01 15.57 10.34
CA ASP A 393 12.43 14.55 9.46
C ASP A 393 11.15 13.88 10.02
N GLN A 394 10.36 14.59 10.82
CA GLN A 394 9.12 14.07 11.43
C GLN A 394 7.90 14.13 10.50
N PHE A 395 8.13 14.18 9.20
CA PHE A 395 7.10 14.36 8.20
C PHE A 395 7.03 13.11 7.33
N TYR A 396 5.83 12.59 7.07
CA TYR A 396 5.62 11.50 6.12
C TYR A 396 4.62 11.94 5.04
N PRO A 397 4.98 11.86 3.75
CA PRO A 397 4.02 12.09 2.68
C PRO A 397 2.95 10.98 2.66
N PRO A 398 1.82 11.19 1.96
CA PRO A 398 0.86 10.13 1.69
C PRO A 398 1.49 8.94 0.95
N THR A 399 1.13 7.71 1.33
CA THR A 399 1.51 6.51 0.56
C THR A 399 0.49 6.29 -0.54
N ILE A 400 0.92 6.49 -1.78
CA ILE A 400 0.07 6.40 -2.97
C ILE A 400 0.57 5.27 -3.85
N ASN A 401 -0.26 4.26 -4.06
CA ASN A 401 0.08 3.15 -4.95
C ASN A 401 -0.11 3.55 -6.41
N ASP A 402 0.91 3.27 -7.23
CA ASP A 402 0.76 3.31 -8.68
C ASP A 402 -0.27 2.28 -9.13
N LYS A 403 -1.15 2.65 -10.07
CA LYS A 403 -2.24 1.78 -10.51
C LYS A 403 -1.71 0.50 -11.15
N SER A 404 -0.69 0.59 -12.01
CA SER A 404 -0.14 -0.57 -12.71
C SER A 404 0.59 -1.51 -11.76
N MET A 405 1.33 -0.96 -10.79
CA MET A 405 2.02 -1.77 -9.76
C MET A 405 1.02 -2.44 -8.82
N ASN A 406 -0.08 -1.76 -8.49
CA ASN A 406 -1.16 -2.36 -7.71
C ASN A 406 -1.87 -3.51 -8.45
N ASP A 407 -2.16 -3.31 -9.73
CA ASP A 407 -2.74 -4.33 -10.60
C ASP A 407 -1.79 -5.54 -10.76
N HIS A 408 -0.48 -5.31 -10.79
CA HIS A 408 0.54 -6.37 -10.73
C HIS A 408 0.44 -7.18 -9.44
N VAL A 409 0.44 -6.52 -8.27
CA VAL A 409 0.27 -7.18 -6.96
C VAL A 409 -1.01 -7.99 -6.92
N ARG A 410 -2.13 -7.46 -7.42
CA ARG A 410 -3.42 -8.15 -7.47
C ARG A 410 -3.37 -9.45 -8.26
N ARG A 411 -2.74 -9.44 -9.45
CA ARG A 411 -2.60 -10.65 -10.29
C ARG A 411 -1.72 -11.70 -9.61
N VAL A 412 -0.59 -11.30 -9.04
CA VAL A 412 0.31 -12.23 -8.33
C VAL A 412 -0.37 -12.82 -7.09
N ALA A 413 -1.07 -12.00 -6.32
CA ALA A 413 -1.83 -12.45 -5.16
C ALA A 413 -2.93 -13.45 -5.53
N ALA A 414 -3.69 -13.18 -6.60
CA ALA A 414 -4.73 -14.08 -7.06
C ALA A 414 -4.18 -15.47 -7.39
N ASP A 415 -2.98 -15.56 -7.95
CA ASP A 415 -2.34 -16.83 -8.27
C ASP A 415 -1.79 -17.54 -7.03
N ILE A 416 -1.25 -16.81 -6.04
CA ILE A 416 -0.65 -17.42 -4.84
C ILE A 416 -1.69 -17.82 -3.79
N VAL A 417 -2.62 -16.90 -3.48
CA VAL A 417 -3.58 -17.09 -2.38
C VAL A 417 -4.99 -17.36 -2.88
N GLY A 418 -5.22 -17.36 -4.19
CA GLY A 418 -6.54 -17.49 -4.80
C GLY A 418 -7.23 -16.12 -4.97
N PRO A 419 -8.10 -15.98 -5.99
CA PRO A 419 -8.71 -14.70 -6.35
C PRO A 419 -9.59 -14.11 -5.22
N ASP A 420 -10.22 -14.98 -4.42
CA ASP A 420 -11.07 -14.54 -3.31
C ASP A 420 -10.27 -13.97 -2.13
N ASN A 421 -8.96 -14.23 -2.06
CA ASN A 421 -8.10 -13.79 -0.96
C ASN A 421 -7.34 -12.49 -1.26
N PHE A 422 -7.56 -11.86 -2.43
CA PHE A 422 -7.21 -10.46 -2.63
C PHE A 422 -8.41 -9.56 -2.30
N LYS A 423 -8.20 -8.55 -1.45
CA LYS A 423 -9.24 -7.59 -1.05
C LYS A 423 -8.81 -6.17 -1.38
N VAL A 424 -9.74 -5.41 -1.95
CA VAL A 424 -9.60 -3.94 -2.02
C VAL A 424 -9.85 -3.39 -0.62
N VAL A 425 -8.83 -2.81 0.00
CA VAL A 425 -8.90 -2.31 1.38
C VAL A 425 -9.29 -0.83 1.42
N PRO A 426 -9.98 -0.37 2.47
CA PRO A 426 -10.19 1.06 2.67
C PRO A 426 -8.85 1.76 2.98
N PRO A 427 -8.68 3.04 2.62
CA PRO A 427 -7.51 3.80 3.02
C PRO A 427 -7.48 4.00 4.54
N MET A 428 -6.29 4.10 5.11
CA MET A 428 -6.11 4.27 6.56
C MET A 428 -5.36 5.56 6.89
N MET A 429 -5.74 6.20 8.01
CA MET A 429 -5.10 7.42 8.49
C MET A 429 -3.75 7.18 9.18
N GLY A 430 -3.24 5.94 9.16
CA GLY A 430 -1.85 5.66 9.50
C GLY A 430 -0.89 6.33 8.52
N ALA A 431 0.38 6.41 8.90
CA ALA A 431 1.46 6.88 8.05
C ALA A 431 2.58 5.85 8.07
N GLU A 432 3.35 5.81 6.99
CA GLU A 432 4.38 4.81 6.72
C GLU A 432 5.45 5.52 5.89
N ASP A 433 6.72 5.35 6.24
CA ASP A 433 7.81 6.06 5.56
C ASP A 433 8.11 5.49 4.16
N PHE A 434 7.54 4.32 3.79
CA PHE A 434 7.52 3.84 2.41
C PHE A 434 6.96 4.88 1.43
N SER A 435 6.11 5.79 1.92
CA SER A 435 5.63 6.97 1.19
C SER A 435 6.74 7.76 0.47
N PHE A 436 7.94 7.86 1.04
CA PHE A 436 9.07 8.54 0.39
C PHE A 436 9.51 7.85 -0.90
N TYR A 437 9.43 6.52 -0.99
CA TYR A 437 9.70 5.83 -2.26
C TYR A 437 8.58 6.09 -3.27
N THR A 438 7.33 6.14 -2.81
CA THR A 438 6.17 6.36 -3.69
C THR A 438 6.15 7.75 -4.34
N GLU A 439 6.84 8.74 -3.76
CA GLU A 439 7.01 10.07 -4.38
C GLU A 439 8.04 10.06 -5.54
N VAL A 440 8.92 9.06 -5.61
CA VAL A 440 10.08 9.06 -6.52
C VAL A 440 9.89 8.11 -7.70
N ILE A 441 9.36 6.91 -7.46
CA ILE A 441 9.22 5.86 -8.48
C ILE A 441 7.87 5.14 -8.37
N PRO A 442 7.39 4.48 -9.45
CA PRO A 442 6.22 3.61 -9.38
C PRO A 442 6.34 2.60 -8.24
N ALA A 443 5.33 2.55 -7.37
CA ALA A 443 5.40 1.77 -6.15
C ALA A 443 4.07 1.12 -5.82
N ALA A 444 4.11 -0.04 -5.15
CA ALA A 444 2.93 -0.64 -4.54
C ALA A 444 3.21 -1.19 -3.14
N PHE A 445 2.46 -0.68 -2.18
CA PHE A 445 2.37 -1.15 -0.81
C PHE A 445 1.11 -2.00 -0.64
N PHE A 446 1.22 -3.12 0.08
CA PHE A 446 0.10 -4.01 0.33
C PHE A 446 0.20 -4.70 1.69
N TYR A 447 -0.94 -5.15 2.20
CA TYR A 447 -1.03 -5.89 3.44
C TYR A 447 -1.05 -7.39 3.19
N ILE A 448 -0.47 -8.15 4.12
CA ILE A 448 -0.69 -9.58 4.26
C ILE A 448 -1.34 -9.87 5.61
N GLY A 449 -2.50 -10.52 5.59
CA GLY A 449 -3.25 -10.84 6.79
C GLY A 449 -2.52 -11.84 7.66
N THR A 450 -2.57 -11.61 8.98
CA THR A 450 -1.98 -12.49 10.01
C THR A 450 -2.97 -12.86 11.10
N ARG A 451 -4.24 -12.41 10.98
CA ARG A 451 -5.25 -12.64 12.00
C ARG A 451 -5.62 -14.11 12.10
N ASN A 452 -5.48 -14.67 13.28
CA ASN A 452 -5.91 -16.04 13.58
C ASN A 452 -6.47 -16.12 15.00
N GLU A 453 -7.79 -16.27 15.10
CA GLU A 453 -8.53 -16.36 16.37
C GLU A 453 -8.15 -17.59 17.18
N THR A 454 -7.80 -18.71 16.53
CA THR A 454 -7.49 -19.98 17.21
C THR A 454 -6.20 -19.88 18.03
N ILE A 455 -5.20 -19.16 17.54
CA ILE A 455 -3.90 -19.01 18.22
C ILE A 455 -3.77 -17.66 18.96
N GLY A 456 -4.78 -16.79 18.92
CA GLY A 456 -4.78 -15.50 19.60
C GLY A 456 -4.05 -14.37 18.86
N SER A 457 -3.71 -14.54 17.58
CA SER A 457 -3.17 -13.44 16.75
C SER A 457 -4.31 -12.51 16.34
N ILE A 458 -4.73 -11.63 17.25
CA ILE A 458 -5.91 -10.76 17.09
C ILE A 458 -5.67 -9.30 17.46
N HIS A 459 -4.52 -9.03 18.09
CA HIS A 459 -4.15 -7.71 18.59
C HIS A 459 -3.54 -6.86 17.47
N SER A 460 -3.88 -5.57 17.46
CA SER A 460 -3.34 -4.61 16.51
C SER A 460 -1.85 -4.38 16.70
N GLY A 461 -1.20 -3.86 15.66
CA GLY A 461 0.14 -3.29 15.78
C GLY A 461 0.22 -2.31 16.95
N HIS A 462 1.42 -2.19 17.54
CA HIS A 462 1.76 -1.34 18.69
C HIS A 462 1.07 -1.78 20.00
N SER A 463 0.37 -2.92 20.01
CA SER A 463 -0.11 -3.55 21.25
C SER A 463 1.02 -4.30 21.95
N PRO A 464 1.14 -4.24 23.30
CA PRO A 464 2.01 -5.13 24.07
C PRO A 464 1.72 -6.63 23.88
N TYR A 465 0.54 -6.96 23.35
CA TYR A 465 0.07 -8.32 23.07
C TYR A 465 0.13 -8.68 21.57
N PHE A 466 0.79 -7.87 20.75
CA PHE A 466 0.92 -8.15 19.32
C PHE A 466 1.67 -9.47 19.08
N MET A 467 1.08 -10.35 18.30
CA MET A 467 1.69 -11.57 17.77
C MET A 467 1.08 -11.88 16.40
N ILE A 468 1.79 -12.65 15.59
CA ILE A 468 1.36 -13.04 14.24
C ILE A 468 1.15 -14.55 14.12
N ASP A 469 0.31 -14.97 13.18
CA ASP A 469 0.29 -16.35 12.69
C ASP A 469 1.51 -16.62 11.80
N GLU A 470 2.51 -17.34 12.32
CA GLU A 470 3.75 -17.64 11.61
C GLU A 470 3.55 -18.51 10.35
N ASN A 471 2.37 -19.09 10.12
CA ASN A 471 2.05 -19.76 8.86
C ASN A 471 1.99 -18.80 7.67
N VAL A 472 1.95 -17.48 7.93
CA VAL A 472 2.02 -16.44 6.90
C VAL A 472 3.41 -16.30 6.26
N LEU A 473 4.48 -16.69 6.96
CA LEU A 473 5.86 -16.43 6.55
C LEU A 473 6.21 -17.00 5.16
N PRO A 474 5.93 -18.29 4.85
CA PRO A 474 6.19 -18.82 3.50
C PRO A 474 5.36 -18.12 2.42
N ILE A 475 4.13 -17.70 2.73
CA ILE A 475 3.26 -17.00 1.78
C ILE A 475 3.84 -15.62 1.47
N GLY A 476 4.31 -14.89 2.47
CA GLY A 476 4.95 -13.59 2.26
C GLY A 476 6.26 -13.68 1.48
N ALA A 477 7.08 -14.71 1.75
CA ALA A 477 8.29 -14.98 0.97
C ALA A 477 7.96 -15.29 -0.49
N ALA A 478 6.94 -16.11 -0.74
CA ALA A 478 6.46 -16.42 -2.07
C ALA A 478 5.91 -15.19 -2.79
N MET A 479 5.12 -14.35 -2.11
CA MET A 479 4.58 -13.10 -2.65
C MET A 479 5.70 -12.16 -3.12
N HIS A 480 6.70 -11.92 -2.29
CA HIS A 480 7.85 -11.09 -2.65
C HIS A 480 8.60 -11.64 -3.88
N ALA A 481 8.95 -12.94 -3.85
CA ALA A 481 9.69 -13.57 -4.94
C ALA A 481 8.90 -13.55 -6.26
N ALA A 482 7.61 -13.92 -6.23
CA ALA A 482 6.76 -13.95 -7.41
C ALA A 482 6.49 -12.55 -7.98
N ILE A 483 6.29 -11.54 -7.12
CA ILE A 483 6.16 -10.15 -7.57
C ILE A 483 7.38 -9.73 -8.39
N ALA A 484 8.58 -9.98 -7.88
CA ALA A 484 9.82 -9.58 -8.54
C ALA A 484 10.09 -10.37 -9.82
N GLU A 485 10.04 -11.71 -9.78
CA GLU A 485 10.29 -12.55 -10.96
C GLU A 485 9.28 -12.26 -12.08
N ARG A 486 8.00 -12.13 -11.75
CA ARG A 486 6.97 -11.82 -12.74
C ARG A 486 7.05 -10.39 -13.25
N TYR A 487 7.43 -9.43 -12.41
CA TYR A 487 7.66 -8.07 -12.87
C TYR A 487 8.72 -8.07 -13.99
N LEU A 488 9.87 -8.72 -13.73
CA LEU A 488 10.97 -8.81 -14.71
C LEU A 488 10.56 -9.57 -15.99
N ASN A 489 9.69 -10.56 -15.89
CA ASN A 489 9.22 -11.33 -17.05
C ASN A 489 8.19 -10.57 -17.89
N GLU A 490 7.28 -9.84 -17.24
CA GLU A 490 6.09 -9.23 -17.86
C GLU A 490 6.32 -7.76 -18.27
N HIS A 491 7.14 -6.99 -17.54
CA HIS A 491 7.33 -5.55 -17.74
C HIS A 491 8.58 -5.23 -18.58
N LYS A 492 8.78 -5.96 -19.68
CA LYS A 492 9.94 -5.71 -20.56
C LYS A 492 9.89 -4.27 -21.10
N PRO A 493 11.00 -3.52 -21.03
CA PRO A 493 11.05 -2.21 -21.67
C PRO A 493 10.76 -2.41 -23.16
N LYS A 494 9.80 -1.64 -23.71
CA LYS A 494 9.55 -1.63 -25.15
C LYS A 494 10.89 -1.36 -25.83
N THR A 495 11.48 -2.38 -26.45
CA THR A 495 12.63 -2.21 -27.33
C THR A 495 12.24 -1.12 -28.32
N LYS A 496 12.92 0.03 -28.27
CA LYS A 496 12.85 1.03 -29.33
C LYS A 496 13.25 0.29 -30.60
N GLN A 497 12.27 -0.09 -31.42
CA GLN A 497 12.52 -0.44 -32.81
C GLN A 497 13.09 0.82 -33.45
N PHE A 498 14.40 0.85 -33.61
CA PHE A 498 15.02 1.74 -34.57
C PHE A 498 14.63 1.17 -35.94
N ASN A 499 13.61 1.77 -36.55
CA ASN A 499 13.32 1.61 -37.97
C ASN A 499 14.35 2.35 -38.81
#